data_AF-A0A4Q5U0U5-F1
#
_entry.id   AF-A0A4Q5U0U5-F1
#
_cell.length_a   1.000
_cell.length_b   1.000
_cell.length_c   1.000
_cell.angle_alpha   90.00
_cell.angle_beta   90.00
_cell.angle_gamma   90.00
#
_symmetry.space_group_name_H-M   'P 1'
#
loop_
_entity.id
_entity.type
_entity.pdbx_description
1 polymer ?
#
loop_
_entity_poly.entity_id
_entity_poly.type
_entity_poly.pdbx_seq_one_letter_code
_entity_poly.pdbx_strand_id
1 'polypeptide(L)'
;MTRQSNKVLLLIITVLLLTNIGVLVYFLKYRQCEPEMAKPKGAVDLLKEQVGFSDAQLEHYKKVREQQRETIRPMYEKMRTTKDSLYRLLGDSTITDARIDTLAGNIGERQKTLDLLTFHQFRELRKICRPDQRILYDSMMAQLFYRNSKTFKSNKDEKK
;
A
#
# COMPACT_ATOMS: atom_id res chain seq x y z
N MET A 1 -56.17 -35.29 0.69
CA MET A 1 -56.21 -33.82 0.87
C MET A 1 -54.77 -33.25 0.90
N THR A 2 -54.15 -32.95 -0.26
CA THR A 2 -52.77 -32.37 -0.30
C THR A 2 -52.53 -31.56 -1.59
N ARG A 3 -53.45 -30.67 -2.00
CA ARG A 3 -53.30 -29.86 -3.24
C ARG A 3 -53.05 -28.36 -3.00
N GLN A 4 -53.23 -27.88 -1.77
CA GLN A 4 -53.03 -26.46 -1.41
C GLN A 4 -51.59 -26.11 -1.02
N SER A 5 -50.83 -27.06 -0.44
CA SER A 5 -49.46 -26.86 0.02
C SER A 5 -48.49 -26.55 -1.12
N ASN A 6 -48.64 -27.16 -2.30
CA ASN A 6 -47.75 -26.93 -3.44
C ASN A 6 -47.88 -25.52 -4.03
N LYS A 7 -49.09 -24.93 -4.00
CA LYS A 7 -49.31 -23.56 -4.49
C LYS A 7 -48.71 -22.53 -3.54
N VAL A 8 -48.80 -22.77 -2.24
CA VAL A 8 -48.17 -21.92 -1.20
C VAL A 8 -46.65 -22.04 -1.26
N LEU A 9 -46.11 -23.26 -1.41
CA LEU A 9 -44.67 -23.47 -1.60
C LEU A 9 -44.15 -22.79 -2.86
N LEU A 10 -44.88 -22.89 -3.98
CA LEU A 10 -44.52 -22.22 -5.23
C LEU A 10 -44.58 -20.69 -5.10
N LEU A 11 -45.55 -20.17 -4.34
CA LEU A 11 -45.64 -18.74 -4.03
C LEU A 11 -44.45 -18.27 -3.19
N ILE A 12 -44.08 -19.01 -2.14
CA ILE A 12 -42.92 -18.70 -1.29
C ILE A 12 -41.63 -18.73 -2.11
N ILE A 13 -41.43 -19.74 -2.96
CA ILE A 13 -40.25 -19.85 -3.83
C ILE A 13 -40.20 -18.67 -4.80
N THR A 14 -41.34 -18.29 -5.39
CA THR A 14 -41.41 -17.16 -6.33
C THR A 14 -41.07 -15.83 -5.65
N VAL A 15 -41.60 -15.60 -4.44
CA VAL A 15 -41.28 -14.40 -3.65
C VAL A 15 -39.80 -14.38 -3.29
N LEU A 16 -39.24 -15.49 -2.80
CA LEU A 16 -37.83 -15.59 -2.42
C LEU A 16 -36.89 -15.32 -3.61
N LEU A 17 -37.26 -15.83 -4.79
CA LEU A 17 -36.51 -15.60 -6.02
C LEU A 17 -36.54 -14.12 -6.42
N LEU A 18 -37.72 -13.49 -6.40
CA LEU A 18 -37.86 -12.07 -6.72
C LEU A 18 -37.09 -11.18 -5.74
N THR A 19 -37.09 -11.50 -4.44
CA THR A 19 -36.30 -10.75 -3.44
C THR A 19 -34.80 -10.90 -3.70
N ASN A 20 -34.30 -12.10 -3.99
CA ASN A 20 -32.88 -12.30 -4.31
C ASN A 20 -32.46 -11.56 -5.60
N ILE A 21 -33.29 -11.61 -6.64
CA ILE A 21 -33.05 -10.89 -7.89
C ILE A 21 -33.07 -9.37 -7.64
N GLY A 22 -34.02 -8.88 -6.84
CA GLY A 22 -34.11 -7.47 -6.47
C GLY A 22 -32.87 -6.98 -5.74
N VAL A 23 -32.37 -7.74 -4.76
CA VAL A 23 -31.12 -7.44 -4.05
C VAL A 23 -29.92 -7.48 -5.00
N LEU A 24 -29.86 -8.46 -5.91
CA LEU A 24 -28.78 -8.56 -6.90
C LEU A 24 -28.76 -7.35 -7.84
N VAL A 25 -29.91 -6.95 -8.37
CA VAL A 25 -30.03 -5.78 -9.26
C VAL A 25 -29.72 -4.49 -8.51
N TYR A 26 -30.21 -4.35 -7.27
CA TYR A 26 -29.89 -3.21 -6.41
C TYR A 26 -28.38 -3.13 -6.16
N PHE A 27 -27.74 -4.24 -5.81
CA PHE A 27 -26.30 -4.31 -5.57
C PHE A 27 -25.50 -4.01 -6.83
N LEU A 28 -25.89 -4.54 -8.00
CA LEU A 28 -25.24 -4.24 -9.28
C LEU A 28 -25.38 -2.76 -9.67
N LYS A 29 -26.53 -2.13 -9.40
CA LYS A 29 -26.75 -0.71 -9.66
C LYS A 29 -25.96 0.18 -8.69
N TYR A 30 -25.87 -0.20 -7.41
CA TYR A 30 -25.08 0.54 -6.42
C TYR A 30 -23.58 0.40 -6.65
N ARG A 31 -23.11 -0.74 -7.17
CA ARG A 31 -21.70 -0.96 -7.52
C ARG A 31 -21.22 -0.13 -8.72
N GLN A 32 -22.13 0.39 -9.55
CA GLN A 32 -21.80 1.36 -10.61
C GLN A 32 -21.71 2.80 -10.11
N CYS A 33 -22.30 3.09 -8.95
CA CYS A 33 -22.17 4.35 -8.24
C CYS A 33 -21.33 4.16 -6.97
N GLU A 34 -20.16 3.53 -7.08
CA GLU A 34 -19.12 3.93 -6.15
C GLU A 34 -18.81 5.40 -6.49
N PRO A 35 -18.91 6.36 -5.54
CA PRO A 35 -18.18 7.60 -5.74
C PRO A 35 -16.76 7.16 -6.07
N GLU A 36 -16.14 7.71 -7.12
CA GLU A 36 -14.71 7.53 -7.34
C GLU A 36 -14.07 7.75 -5.97
N MET A 37 -13.70 6.67 -5.27
CA MET A 37 -12.93 6.79 -4.04
C MET A 37 -11.67 7.42 -4.55
N ALA A 38 -11.54 8.73 -4.31
CA ALA A 38 -10.50 9.56 -4.88
C ALA A 38 -9.23 8.74 -4.81
N LYS A 39 -8.73 8.30 -5.98
CA LYS A 39 -7.57 7.41 -6.05
C LYS A 39 -6.57 7.99 -5.07
N PRO A 40 -6.04 7.21 -4.11
CA PRO A 40 -5.23 7.74 -3.03
C PRO A 40 -4.19 8.65 -3.68
N LYS A 41 -4.33 9.97 -3.45
CA LYS A 41 -3.61 11.01 -4.20
C LYS A 41 -2.16 10.57 -4.32
N GLY A 42 -1.74 10.26 -5.54
CA GLY A 42 -0.44 9.66 -5.76
C GLY A 42 0.64 10.63 -5.30
N ALA A 43 1.84 10.13 -5.02
CA ALA A 43 2.98 11.02 -4.72
C ALA A 43 3.16 12.10 -5.82
N VAL A 44 2.78 11.80 -7.06
CA VAL A 44 2.76 12.72 -8.21
C VAL A 44 1.72 13.83 -8.03
N ASP A 45 0.51 13.51 -7.55
CA ASP A 45 -0.56 14.49 -7.36
C ASP A 45 -0.24 15.43 -6.20
N LEU A 46 0.37 14.90 -5.13
CA LEU A 46 0.88 15.71 -4.02
C LEU A 46 2.00 16.65 -4.46
N LEU A 47 2.94 16.17 -5.30
CA LEU A 47 4.00 17.01 -5.86
C LEU A 47 3.44 18.14 -6.76
N LYS A 48 2.39 17.85 -7.53
CA LYS A 48 1.73 18.84 -8.38
C LYS A 48 0.95 19.88 -7.56
N GLU A 49 0.16 19.41 -6.59
CA GLU A 49 -0.76 20.25 -5.81
C GLU A 49 -0.08 21.01 -4.67
N GLN A 50 0.86 20.38 -3.95
CA GLN A 50 1.51 20.98 -2.78
C GLN A 50 2.82 21.69 -3.10
N VAL A 51 3.58 21.20 -4.09
CA VAL A 51 4.90 21.76 -4.44
C VAL A 51 4.87 22.57 -5.74
N GLY A 52 3.79 22.46 -6.53
CA GLY A 52 3.63 23.22 -7.77
C GLY A 52 4.64 22.82 -8.84
N PHE A 53 4.97 21.54 -8.94
CA PHE A 53 5.88 21.03 -9.98
C PHE A 53 5.33 21.30 -11.38
N SER A 54 6.20 21.75 -12.29
CA SER A 54 5.85 21.88 -13.71
C SER A 54 5.72 20.51 -14.37
N ASP A 55 5.04 20.44 -15.53
CA ASP A 55 4.87 19.17 -16.24
C ASP A 55 6.21 18.53 -16.64
N ALA A 56 7.22 19.34 -16.97
CA ALA A 56 8.58 18.86 -17.23
C ALA A 56 9.27 18.29 -15.97
N GLN A 57 9.07 18.91 -14.80
CA GLN A 57 9.56 18.38 -13.52
C GLN A 57 8.85 17.07 -13.14
N LEU A 58 7.54 16.96 -13.42
CA LEU A 58 6.75 15.75 -13.19
C LEU A 58 7.18 14.59 -14.10
N GLU A 59 7.49 14.86 -15.37
CA GLU A 59 7.99 13.82 -16.28
C GLU A 59 9.35 13.29 -15.83
N HIS A 60 10.25 14.18 -15.42
CA HIS A 60 11.54 13.79 -14.87
C HIS A 60 11.38 12.99 -13.57
N TYR A 61 10.49 13.42 -12.66
CA TYR A 61 10.16 12.68 -11.44
C TYR A 61 9.63 11.28 -11.74
N LYS A 62 8.73 11.13 -12.72
CA LYS A 62 8.18 9.82 -13.12
C LYS A 62 9.28 8.87 -13.60
N LYS A 63 10.22 9.35 -14.43
CA LYS A 63 11.37 8.58 -14.91
C LYS A 63 12.26 8.12 -13.75
N VAL A 64 12.63 9.03 -12.86
CA VAL A 64 13.47 8.72 -11.67
C VAL A 64 12.76 7.72 -10.76
N ARG A 65 11.46 7.89 -10.55
CA ARG A 65 10.65 7.00 -9.70
C ARG A 65 10.52 5.59 -10.29
N GLU A 66 10.39 5.45 -11.60
CA GLU A 66 10.30 4.13 -12.22
C GLU A 66 11.64 3.39 -12.10
N GLN A 67 12.76 4.05 -12.41
CA GLN A 67 14.11 3.50 -12.22
C GLN A 67 14.36 3.09 -10.75
N GLN A 68 13.90 3.93 -9.81
CA GLN A 68 13.94 3.62 -8.38
C GLN A 68 13.17 2.34 -8.08
N ARG A 69 11.95 2.23 -8.59
CA ARG A 69 11.07 1.10 -8.34
C ARG A 69 11.69 -0.20 -8.85
N GLU A 70 12.27 -0.18 -10.03
CA GLU A 70 12.96 -1.34 -10.61
C GLU A 70 14.18 -1.76 -9.78
N THR A 71 14.91 -0.80 -9.23
CA THR A 71 16.11 -1.08 -8.41
C THR A 71 15.76 -1.58 -7.01
N ILE A 72 14.74 -0.97 -6.38
CA ILE A 72 14.39 -1.20 -4.98
C ILE A 72 13.47 -2.42 -4.79
N ARG A 73 12.60 -2.72 -5.76
CA ARG A 73 11.70 -3.88 -5.70
C ARG A 73 12.43 -5.21 -5.41
N PRO A 74 13.49 -5.61 -6.15
CA PRO A 74 14.19 -6.87 -5.87
C PRO A 74 14.89 -6.84 -4.50
N MET A 75 15.29 -5.67 -3.99
CA MET A 75 15.87 -5.55 -2.66
C MET A 75 14.83 -5.80 -1.56
N TYR A 76 13.61 -5.28 -1.70
CA TYR A 76 12.50 -5.58 -0.79
C TYR A 76 12.11 -7.06 -0.83
N GLU A 77 12.03 -7.65 -2.03
CA GLU A 77 11.73 -9.08 -2.17
C GLU A 77 12.81 -9.94 -1.48
N LYS A 78 14.10 -9.64 -1.70
CA LYS A 78 15.22 -10.31 -1.01
C LYS A 78 15.20 -10.09 0.51
N MET A 79 14.81 -8.90 0.98
CA MET A 79 14.70 -8.63 2.40
C MET A 79 13.54 -9.42 3.03
N ARG A 80 12.42 -9.53 2.32
CA ARG A 80 11.27 -10.34 2.74
C ARG A 80 11.65 -11.81 2.85
N THR A 81 12.28 -12.37 1.84
CA THR A 81 12.72 -13.78 1.88
C THR A 81 13.74 -14.02 2.99
N THR A 82 14.66 -13.10 3.25
CA THR A 82 15.63 -13.21 4.36
C THR A 82 14.92 -13.19 5.72
N LYS A 83 13.90 -12.34 5.90
CA LYS A 83 13.07 -12.32 7.12
C LYS A 83 12.26 -13.61 7.28
N ASP A 84 11.66 -14.10 6.19
CA ASP A 84 10.93 -15.38 6.21
C ASP A 84 11.86 -16.54 6.59
N SER A 85 13.09 -16.57 6.04
CA SER A 85 14.12 -17.53 6.42
C SER A 85 14.51 -17.43 7.90
N LEU A 86 14.67 -16.21 8.44
CA LEU A 86 14.97 -15.99 9.86
C LEU A 86 13.88 -16.59 10.75
N TYR A 87 12.60 -16.32 10.47
CA TYR A 87 11.51 -16.81 11.30
C TYR A 87 11.22 -18.31 11.14
N ARG A 88 11.59 -18.91 10.00
CA ARG A 88 11.51 -20.38 9.84
C ARG A 88 12.45 -21.14 10.76
N LEU A 89 13.51 -20.50 11.27
CA LEU A 89 14.44 -21.12 12.22
C LEU A 89 13.81 -21.37 13.60
N LEU A 90 12.66 -20.76 13.90
CA LEU A 90 11.92 -21.03 15.14
C LEU A 90 11.46 -22.50 15.25
N GLY A 91 11.34 -23.21 14.12
CA GLY A 91 10.99 -24.63 14.09
C GLY A 91 12.20 -25.58 14.13
N ASP A 92 13.43 -25.07 14.19
CA ASP A 92 14.66 -25.86 14.15
C ASP A 92 15.27 -25.97 15.55
N SER A 93 15.33 -27.19 16.09
CA SER A 93 15.91 -27.48 17.41
C SER A 93 17.44 -27.45 17.45
N THR A 94 18.09 -27.29 16.29
CA THR A 94 19.55 -27.27 16.14
C THR A 94 20.12 -25.88 15.88
N ILE A 95 19.28 -24.83 15.95
CA ILE A 95 19.70 -23.46 15.66
C ILE A 95 20.63 -22.90 16.74
N THR A 96 21.65 -22.18 16.30
CA THR A 96 22.61 -21.47 17.17
C THR A 96 22.40 -19.97 17.09
N ASP A 97 22.59 -19.26 18.20
CA ASP A 97 22.46 -17.81 18.29
C ASP A 97 23.35 -17.07 17.28
N ALA A 98 24.54 -17.59 16.98
CA ALA A 98 25.43 -17.04 15.96
C ALA A 98 24.79 -17.00 14.55
N ARG A 99 23.95 -17.98 14.21
CA ARG A 99 23.26 -18.04 12.92
C ARG A 99 22.08 -17.08 12.85
N ILE A 100 21.40 -16.85 13.98
CA ILE A 100 20.36 -15.84 14.15
C ILE A 100 20.97 -14.44 13.98
N ASP A 101 22.08 -14.18 14.67
CA ASP A 101 22.76 -12.88 14.63
C ASP A 101 23.27 -12.55 13.22
N THR A 102 23.85 -13.53 12.52
CA THR A 102 24.28 -13.36 11.13
C THR A 102 23.12 -12.98 10.20
N LEU A 103 21.96 -13.64 10.34
CA LEU A 103 20.79 -13.32 9.52
C LEU A 103 20.16 -11.97 9.88
N ALA A 104 20.13 -11.62 11.17
CA ALA A 104 19.71 -10.29 11.62
C ALA A 104 20.63 -9.19 11.09
N GLY A 105 21.95 -9.41 11.14
CA GLY A 105 22.96 -8.50 10.57
C GLY A 105 22.76 -8.29 9.07
N ASN A 106 22.54 -9.37 8.31
CA ASN A 106 22.25 -9.30 6.88
C ASN A 106 20.96 -8.51 6.57
N ILE A 107 19.93 -8.63 7.41
CA ILE A 107 18.71 -7.82 7.28
C ILE A 107 19.02 -6.35 7.55
N GLY A 108 19.80 -6.05 8.60
CA GLY A 108 20.22 -4.69 8.95
C GLY A 108 21.02 -4.00 7.84
N GLU A 109 21.98 -4.70 7.23
CA GLU A 109 22.78 -4.16 6.13
C GLU A 109 21.93 -3.86 4.88
N ARG A 110 20.99 -4.76 4.56
CA ARG A 110 20.03 -4.56 3.46
C ARG A 110 19.11 -3.37 3.73
N GLN A 111 18.62 -3.22 4.95
CA GLN A 111 17.79 -2.08 5.35
C GLN A 111 18.57 -0.77 5.23
N LYS A 112 19.81 -0.72 5.73
CA LYS A 112 20.71 0.43 5.59
C LYS A 112 20.88 0.83 4.11
N THR A 113 21.12 -0.16 3.24
CA THR A 113 21.30 0.10 1.81
C THR A 113 20.04 0.69 1.18
N LEU A 114 18.86 0.16 1.51
CA LEU A 114 17.57 0.69 1.05
C LEU A 114 17.33 2.14 1.50
N ASP A 115 17.64 2.44 2.76
CA ASP A 115 17.45 3.76 3.34
C ASP A 115 18.38 4.80 2.69
N LEU A 116 19.64 4.43 2.45
CA LEU A 116 20.60 5.28 1.74
C LEU A 116 20.14 5.56 0.30
N LEU A 117 19.74 4.53 -0.45
CA LEU A 117 19.26 4.69 -1.83
C LEU A 117 18.08 5.67 -1.90
N THR A 118 17.12 5.48 -0.99
CA THR A 118 15.91 6.29 -0.88
C THR A 118 16.24 7.74 -0.52
N PHE A 119 17.16 7.96 0.43
CA PHE A 119 17.62 9.29 0.81
C PHE A 119 18.32 10.01 -0.35
N HIS A 120 19.20 9.31 -1.08
CA HIS A 120 19.88 9.88 -2.24
C HIS A 120 18.88 10.34 -3.31
N GLN A 121 17.81 9.58 -3.56
CA GLN A 121 16.77 9.99 -4.51
C GLN A 121 15.99 11.22 -4.05
N PHE A 122 15.57 11.29 -2.79
CA PHE A 122 14.94 12.52 -2.29
C PHE A 122 15.87 13.72 -2.38
N ARG A 123 17.17 13.52 -2.16
CA ARG A 123 18.19 14.56 -2.34
C ARG A 123 18.31 15.00 -3.80
N GLU A 124 18.32 14.08 -4.76
CA GLU A 124 18.35 14.42 -6.20
C GLU A 124 17.07 15.15 -6.63
N LEU A 125 15.90 14.73 -6.15
CA LEU A 125 14.62 15.40 -6.42
C LEU A 125 14.61 16.84 -5.89
N ARG A 126 15.19 17.08 -4.72
CA ARG A 126 15.35 18.42 -4.16
C ARG A 126 16.21 19.33 -5.05
N LYS A 127 17.19 18.80 -5.81
CA LYS A 127 18.01 19.60 -6.73
C LYS A 127 17.22 20.15 -7.92
N ILE A 128 16.22 19.40 -8.38
CA ILE A 128 15.34 19.78 -9.50
C ILE A 128 14.31 20.84 -9.08
N CYS A 129 14.08 21.00 -7.77
CA CYS A 129 13.21 22.03 -7.21
C CYS A 129 13.84 23.41 -7.32
N ARG A 130 13.05 24.38 -7.79
CA ARG A 130 13.41 25.80 -7.74
C ARG A 130 13.47 26.30 -6.29
N PRO A 131 14.15 27.44 -6.00
CA PRO A 131 14.31 27.94 -4.64
C PRO A 131 12.98 28.15 -3.88
N ASP A 132 11.95 28.64 -4.58
CA ASP A 132 10.57 28.81 -4.10
C ASP A 132 9.90 27.47 -3.73
N GLN A 133 10.18 26.42 -4.49
CA GLN A 133 9.58 25.09 -4.33
C GLN A 133 10.25 24.26 -3.21
N ARG A 134 11.50 24.56 -2.86
CA ARG A 134 12.28 23.76 -1.88
C ARG A 134 11.65 23.78 -0.49
N ILE A 135 11.09 24.92 -0.06
CA ILE A 135 10.44 25.04 1.26
C ILE A 135 9.20 24.15 1.33
N LEU A 136 8.38 24.17 0.27
CA LEU A 136 7.18 23.34 0.15
C LEU A 136 7.54 21.85 0.06
N TYR A 137 8.60 21.52 -0.69
CA TYR A 137 9.11 20.16 -0.80
C TYR A 137 9.60 19.62 0.56
N ASP A 138 10.40 20.40 1.29
CA ASP A 138 10.96 20.01 2.59
C ASP A 138 9.82 19.80 3.63
N SER A 139 8.80 20.66 3.62
CA SER A 139 7.60 20.52 4.45
C SER A 139 6.79 19.26 4.12
N MET A 140 6.55 19.00 2.82
CA MET A 140 5.85 17.79 2.36
C MET A 140 6.62 16.51 2.75
N MET A 141 7.94 16.51 2.60
CA MET A 141 8.78 15.38 3.02
C MET A 141 8.67 15.12 4.52
N ALA A 142 8.76 16.17 5.35
CA ALA A 142 8.57 16.05 6.80
C ALA A 142 7.20 15.46 7.16
N GLN A 143 6.14 15.91 6.48
CA GLN A 143 4.79 15.36 6.66
C GLN A 143 4.69 13.89 6.23
N LEU A 144 5.34 13.49 5.12
CA LEU A 144 5.37 12.10 4.66
C LEU A 144 6.07 11.18 5.66
N PHE A 145 7.24 11.57 6.16
CA PHE A 145 7.96 10.79 7.17
C PHE A 145 7.19 10.73 8.49
N TYR A 146 6.55 11.82 8.89
CA TYR A 146 5.70 11.85 10.10
C TYR A 146 4.40 11.06 9.95
N ARG A 147 3.78 11.03 8.76
CA ARG A 147 2.57 10.24 8.51
C ARG A 147 2.87 8.74 8.61
N ASN A 148 3.99 8.29 8.07
CA ASN A 148 4.40 6.89 8.16
C ASN A 148 4.56 6.41 9.61
N SER A 149 4.90 7.31 10.55
CA SER A 149 4.96 6.97 11.98
C SER A 149 3.57 6.90 12.65
N LYS A 150 2.61 7.72 12.22
CA LYS A 150 1.21 7.66 12.70
C LYS A 150 0.44 6.46 12.18
N THR A 151 0.63 6.05 10.91
CA THR A 151 -0.05 4.87 10.36
C THR A 151 0.34 3.58 11.09
N PHE A 152 1.56 3.52 11.65
CA PHE A 152 1.99 2.43 12.53
C PHE A 152 1.24 2.42 13.88
N LYS A 153 0.81 3.59 14.38
CA LYS A 153 0.11 3.74 15.66
C LYS A 153 -1.37 3.35 15.56
N SER A 154 -2.06 3.78 14.51
CA SER A 154 -3.51 3.53 14.32
C SER A 154 -3.86 2.03 14.21
N ASN A 155 -2.96 1.20 13.65
CA ASN A 155 -3.20 -0.23 13.48
C ASN A 155 -2.97 -1.04 14.79
N LYS A 156 -2.44 -0.40 15.83
CA LYS A 156 -2.25 -1.01 17.16
C LYS A 156 -3.47 -0.81 18.06
N ASP A 157 -4.24 0.25 17.81
CA ASP A 157 -5.40 0.63 18.64
C ASP A 157 -6.72 -0.04 18.20
N GLU A 158 -6.77 -0.62 16.99
CA GLU A 158 -7.94 -1.39 16.48
C GLU A 158 -7.89 -2.90 16.81
N LYS A 159 -6.80 -3.37 17.45
CA LYS A 159 -6.61 -4.78 17.84
C LYS A 159 -6.53 -4.97 19.36
N LYS A 160 -7.24 -4.14 20.13
CA LYS A 160 -7.40 -4.32 21.58
C LYS A 160 -8.88 -4.33 21.92
#